data_AF-A0A671KHZ1-F1
#
_entry.id   AF-A0A671KHZ1-F1
#
_cell.length_a   1.000
_cell.length_b   1.000
_cell.length_c   1.000
_cell.angle_alpha   90.00
_cell.angle_beta   90.00
_cell.angle_gamma   90.00
#
_symmetry.space_group_name_H-M   'P 1'
#
loop_
_entity.id
_entity.type
_entity.pdbx_description
1 polymer ?
#
loop_
_entity_poly.entity_id
_entity_poly.type
_entity_poly.pdbx_seq_one_letter_code
_entity_poly.pdbx_strand_id
1 'polypeptide(L)'
;MQARNKEFTNIYIKNFGTDVDDEMLTEIFSQFGPTLSVRVMTDEKGHSRGFGFASFEKHSDAKRVSDVKRVFVGRAQKRRERQVELKRRFEQIRQERMMVPGGVNLYVKNLSDSVDSERLLREFSPYGNITSAKVAIDLRYIKE
;
A
#
# COMPACT_ATOMS: atom_id res chain seq x y z
N MET A 1 1.46 18.24 0.30
CA MET A 1 0.90 18.96 1.47
C MET A 1 1.02 18.07 2.69
N GLN A 2 1.90 18.43 3.64
CA GLN A 2 1.98 17.74 4.93
C GLN A 2 0.65 17.88 5.66
N ALA A 3 0.10 16.79 6.17
CA ALA A 3 -1.15 16.81 6.91
C ALA A 3 -0.97 17.70 8.15
N ARG A 4 -1.82 18.72 8.22
CA ARG A 4 -1.93 19.71 9.30
C ARG A 4 -1.75 19.04 10.66
N ASN A 5 -0.79 19.54 11.44
CA ASN A 5 -0.43 19.17 12.82
C ASN A 5 -1.65 19.23 13.76
N LYS A 6 -2.56 18.26 13.67
CA LYS A 6 -3.56 18.02 14.70
C LYS A 6 -2.95 16.99 15.64
N GLU A 7 -2.75 17.40 16.88
CA GLU A 7 -2.36 16.52 17.97
C GLU A 7 -3.26 15.28 17.94
N PHE A 8 -2.62 14.12 18.02
CA PHE A 8 -3.28 12.83 18.08
C PHE A 8 -2.54 11.97 19.11
N THR A 9 -3.32 11.25 19.88
CA THR A 9 -2.85 10.25 20.86
C THR A 9 -3.15 8.83 20.40
N ASN A 10 -4.16 8.67 19.54
CA ASN A 10 -4.56 7.38 18.97
C ASN A 10 -3.79 7.08 17.69
N ILE A 11 -3.12 5.94 17.66
CA ILE A 11 -2.33 5.44 16.54
C ILE A 11 -2.91 4.14 15.98
N TYR A 12 -2.69 3.96 14.69
CA TYR A 12 -2.91 2.74 13.93
C TYR A 12 -1.54 2.12 13.65
N ILE A 13 -1.38 0.85 13.99
CA ILE A 13 -0.15 0.09 13.78
C ILE A 13 -0.44 -1.06 12.81
N LYS A 14 0.43 -1.29 11.83
CA LYS A 14 0.32 -2.39 10.86
C LYS A 14 1.70 -3.02 10.61
N ASN A 15 1.71 -4.25 10.15
CA ASN A 15 2.90 -4.95 9.64
C ASN A 15 3.85 -5.46 10.74
N PHE A 16 3.32 -5.78 11.92
CA PHE A 16 4.07 -6.39 13.03
C PHE A 16 4.07 -7.93 13.01
N GLY A 17 3.45 -8.56 12.01
CA GLY A 17 3.29 -10.02 11.94
C GLY A 17 2.02 -10.51 12.64
N THR A 18 1.76 -11.81 12.57
CA THR A 18 0.58 -12.46 13.19
C THR A 18 0.85 -12.95 14.61
N ASP A 19 2.13 -13.06 14.98
CA ASP A 19 2.55 -13.64 16.25
C ASP A 19 2.63 -12.60 17.38
N VAL A 20 2.34 -11.34 17.06
CA VAL A 20 2.32 -10.23 18.01
C VAL A 20 0.91 -9.99 18.50
N ASP A 21 0.75 -10.07 19.82
CA ASP A 21 -0.47 -9.83 20.57
C ASP A 21 -0.47 -8.47 21.28
N ASP A 22 -1.52 -8.20 22.06
CA ASP A 22 -1.72 -6.93 22.76
C ASP A 22 -0.60 -6.65 23.78
N GLU A 23 -0.09 -7.70 24.44
CA GLU A 23 0.92 -7.60 25.49
C GLU A 23 2.29 -7.28 24.90
N MET A 24 2.70 -8.01 23.87
CA MET A 24 3.95 -7.74 23.13
C MET A 24 3.93 -6.33 22.52
N LEU A 25 2.79 -5.93 21.95
CA LEU A 25 2.66 -4.59 21.37
C LEU A 25 2.74 -3.50 22.45
N THR A 26 2.18 -3.75 23.63
CA THR A 26 2.27 -2.84 24.80
C THR A 26 3.71 -2.72 25.28
N GLU A 27 4.43 -3.83 25.41
CA GLU A 27 5.84 -3.84 25.82
C GLU A 27 6.70 -3.03 24.83
N ILE A 28 6.54 -3.28 23.53
CA ILE A 28 7.24 -2.56 22.46
C ILE A 28 6.97 -1.06 22.54
N PHE A 29 5.74 -0.65 22.89
CA PHE A 29 5.37 0.76 22.91
C PHE A 29 5.61 1.48 24.23
N SER A 30 5.77 0.74 25.33
CA SER A 30 6.11 1.30 26.64
C SER A 30 7.39 2.14 26.64
N GLN A 31 8.35 1.82 25.76
CA GLN A 31 9.61 2.58 25.61
C GLN A 31 9.41 4.02 25.08
N PHE A 32 8.26 4.31 24.46
CA PHE A 32 7.97 5.65 23.93
C PHE A 32 7.17 6.50 24.92
N GLY A 33 6.34 5.86 25.74
CA GLY A 33 5.52 6.52 26.76
C GLY A 33 4.37 5.63 27.24
N PRO A 34 3.63 6.08 28.26
CA PRO A 34 2.48 5.36 28.80
C PRO A 34 1.35 5.25 27.77
N THR A 35 0.88 4.04 27.55
CA THR A 35 -0.28 3.72 26.70
C THR A 35 -1.54 3.52 27.54
N LEU A 36 -2.61 4.23 27.19
CA LEU A 36 -3.94 4.09 27.79
C LEU A 36 -4.69 2.84 27.30
N SER A 37 -4.46 2.44 26.06
CA SER A 37 -5.05 1.23 25.50
C SER A 37 -4.22 0.72 24.34
N VAL A 38 -4.18 -0.60 24.18
CA VAL A 38 -3.55 -1.31 23.07
C VAL A 38 -4.48 -2.44 22.66
N ARG A 39 -4.68 -2.62 21.35
CA ARG A 39 -5.54 -3.68 20.83
C ARG A 39 -5.12 -4.12 19.43
N VAL A 40 -4.74 -5.38 19.31
CA VAL A 40 -4.54 -6.11 18.07
C VAL A 40 -5.89 -6.57 17.56
N MET A 41 -6.09 -6.43 16.25
CA MET A 41 -7.33 -6.83 15.61
C MET A 41 -7.21 -8.27 15.15
N THR A 42 -8.10 -9.12 15.65
CA THR A 42 -8.18 -10.54 15.27
C THR A 42 -9.29 -10.80 14.27
N ASP A 43 -9.25 -11.97 13.62
CA ASP A 43 -10.36 -12.53 12.87
C ASP A 43 -11.40 -13.19 13.80
N GLU A 44 -12.44 -13.79 13.21
CA GLU A 44 -13.50 -14.50 13.96
C GLU A 44 -13.00 -15.76 14.67
N LYS A 45 -11.83 -16.28 14.28
CA LYS A 45 -11.18 -17.45 14.86
C LYS A 45 -10.15 -17.07 15.92
N GLY A 46 -9.95 -15.77 16.19
CA GLY A 46 -8.98 -15.26 17.14
C GLY A 46 -7.56 -15.04 16.60
N HIS A 47 -7.31 -15.28 15.31
CA HIS A 47 -5.98 -15.05 14.73
C HIS A 47 -5.74 -13.56 14.46
N SER A 48 -4.54 -13.08 14.79
CA SER A 48 -4.12 -11.70 14.50
C SER A 48 -4.21 -11.40 13.01
N ARG A 49 -4.74 -10.22 12.68
CA ARG A 49 -4.79 -9.69 11.31
C ARG A 49 -3.54 -8.87 10.96
N GLY A 50 -2.54 -8.86 11.83
CA GLY A 50 -1.28 -8.13 11.66
C GLY A 50 -1.43 -6.61 11.70
N PHE A 51 -2.48 -6.11 12.37
CA PHE A 51 -2.69 -4.69 12.64
C PHE A 51 -3.43 -4.47 13.95
N GLY A 52 -3.25 -3.29 14.52
CA GLY A 52 -3.82 -2.92 15.80
C GLY A 52 -3.91 -1.41 15.98
N PHE A 53 -4.34 -1.02 17.17
CA PHE A 53 -4.46 0.36 17.59
C PHE A 53 -3.83 0.52 18.97
N ALA A 54 -3.26 1.69 19.22
CA ALA A 54 -2.84 2.08 20.56
C ALA A 54 -3.22 3.52 20.83
N SER A 55 -3.46 3.87 22.09
CA SER A 55 -3.71 5.21 22.56
C SER A 55 -2.63 5.58 23.57
N PHE A 56 -1.93 6.68 23.36
CA PHE A 56 -0.98 7.24 24.31
C PHE A 56 -1.62 8.29 25.20
N GLU A 57 -1.02 8.57 26.35
CA GLU A 57 -1.42 9.72 27.16
C GLU A 57 -1.07 11.06 26.48
N LYS A 58 0.07 11.11 25.78
CA LYS A 58 0.62 12.35 25.21
C LYS A 58 0.78 12.26 23.71
N HIS A 59 0.53 13.39 23.04
CA HIS A 59 0.76 13.51 21.59
C HIS A 59 2.25 13.33 21.23
N SER A 60 3.16 13.82 22.07
CA SER A 60 4.61 13.66 21.87
C SER A 60 5.01 12.19 21.71
N ASP A 61 4.39 11.32 22.49
CA ASP A 61 4.75 9.89 22.57
C ASP A 61 4.20 9.18 21.33
N ALA A 62 2.93 9.44 20.99
CA ALA A 62 2.33 8.97 19.74
C ALA A 62 3.10 9.43 18.48
N LYS A 63 3.68 10.63 18.51
CA LYS A 63 4.51 11.15 17.41
C LYS A 63 5.87 10.45 17.35
N ARG A 64 6.55 10.20 18.48
CA ARG A 64 7.84 9.47 18.49
C ARG A 64 7.73 8.07 17.90
N VAL A 65 6.58 7.42 18.09
CA VAL A 65 6.31 6.07 17.56
C VAL A 65 6.21 6.05 16.02
N SER A 66 5.92 7.18 15.35
CA SER A 66 5.81 7.20 13.89
C SER A 66 7.11 6.87 13.16
N ASP A 67 8.25 6.96 13.84
CA ASP A 67 9.57 6.75 13.26
C ASP A 67 10.07 5.30 13.37
N VAL A 68 9.24 4.39 13.90
CA VAL A 68 9.59 2.97 14.02
C VAL A 68 9.65 2.30 12.65
N LYS A 69 10.85 1.99 12.17
CA LYS A 69 11.06 1.45 10.80
C LYS A 69 10.48 0.05 10.55
N ARG A 70 10.26 -0.76 11.59
CA ARG A 70 9.84 -2.17 11.45
C ARG A 70 8.33 -2.33 11.24
N VAL A 71 7.53 -1.33 11.61
CA VAL A 71 6.07 -1.37 11.53
C VAL A 71 5.55 -0.07 10.92
N PHE A 72 4.41 -0.12 10.26
CA PHE A 72 3.75 1.10 9.81
C PHE A 72 2.96 1.70 10.97
N VAL A 73 3.23 2.95 11.31
CA VAL A 73 2.46 3.69 12.30
C VAL A 73 1.90 4.97 11.69
N GLY A 74 0.60 5.19 11.88
CA GLY A 74 -0.06 6.42 11.48
C GLY A 74 -1.15 6.80 12.45
N ARG A 75 -1.77 7.96 12.26
CA ARG A 75 -2.92 8.37 13.04
C ARG A 75 -4.07 7.37 12.89
N ALA A 76 -4.72 7.00 14.00
CA ALA A 76 -5.94 6.22 13.95
C ALA A 76 -7.06 7.04 13.28
N GLN A 77 -7.68 6.45 12.26
CA GLN A 77 -8.83 7.03 11.55
C GLN A 77 -10.03 6.10 11.70
N LYS A 78 -11.24 6.65 11.83
CA LYS A 78 -12.45 5.83 11.85
C LYS A 78 -12.58 5.10 10.51
N ARG A 79 -13.06 3.85 10.55
CA ARG A 79 -13.22 3.00 9.36
C ARG A 79 -13.99 3.70 8.24
N ARG A 80 -15.09 4.40 8.56
CA ARG A 80 -15.92 5.15 7.60
C ARG A 80 -15.15 6.29 6.93
N GLU A 81 -14.41 7.09 7.71
CA GLU A 81 -13.60 8.20 7.20
C GLU A 81 -12.50 7.68 6.28
N ARG A 82 -11.79 6.63 6.71
CA ARG A 82 -10.74 5.97 5.92
C ARG A 82 -11.27 5.44 4.59
N GLN A 83 -12.44 4.81 4.58
CA GLN A 83 -13.04 4.28 3.34
C GLN A 83 -13.44 5.38 2.37
N VAL A 84 -14.01 6.48 2.86
CA VAL A 84 -14.38 7.64 2.03
C VAL A 84 -13.14 8.30 1.43
N GLU A 85 -12.11 8.53 2.24
CA GLU A 85 -10.85 9.12 1.78
C GLU A 85 -10.16 8.24 0.74
N LEU A 86 -10.07 6.92 1.00
CA LEU A 86 -9.52 5.96 0.04
C LEU A 86 -10.30 5.96 -1.27
N LYS A 87 -11.64 5.88 -1.22
CA LYS A 87 -12.48 5.88 -2.42
C LYS A 87 -12.26 7.14 -3.25
N ARG A 88 -12.28 8.32 -2.60
CA ARG A 88 -12.02 9.61 -3.26
C ARG A 88 -10.63 9.66 -3.89
N ARG A 89 -9.61 9.13 -3.20
CA ARG A 89 -8.23 9.10 -3.70
C ARG A 89 -8.08 8.15 -4.89
N PHE A 90 -8.73 6.99 -4.87
CA PHE A 90 -8.74 6.07 -6.02
C PHE A 90 -9.47 6.66 -7.23
N GLU A 91 -10.60 7.34 -7.02
CA GLU A 91 -11.32 8.05 -8.08
C GLU A 91 -10.46 9.18 -8.66
N GLN A 92 -9.78 9.96 -7.83
CA GLN A 92 -8.84 11.00 -8.29
C GLN A 92 -7.68 10.41 -9.08
N ILE A 93 -7.02 9.36 -8.59
CA ILE A 93 -5.90 8.71 -9.32
C ILE A 93 -6.38 8.17 -10.67
N ARG A 94 -7.59 7.57 -10.71
CA ARG A 94 -8.18 7.07 -11.95
C ARG A 94 -8.47 8.21 -12.92
N GLN A 95 -9.06 9.31 -12.43
CA GLN A 95 -9.40 10.47 -13.24
C GLN A 95 -8.15 11.20 -13.73
N GLU A 96 -7.14 11.36 -12.87
CA GLU A 96 -5.82 11.88 -13.23
C GLU A 96 -5.16 10.99 -14.29
N ARG A 97 -5.16 9.65 -14.13
CA ARG A 97 -4.68 8.73 -15.18
C ARG A 97 -5.45 8.83 -16.49
N MET A 98 -6.75 9.14 -16.45
CA MET A 98 -7.55 9.38 -17.65
C MET A 98 -7.29 10.78 -18.25
N MET A 99 -6.75 11.71 -17.47
CA MET A 99 -6.44 13.08 -17.89
C MET A 99 -4.96 13.33 -18.19
N VAL A 100 -4.05 12.42 -17.79
CA VAL A 100 -2.64 12.45 -18.21
C VAL A 100 -2.59 12.11 -19.70
N PRO A 101 -2.12 13.02 -20.57
CA PRO A 101 -1.98 12.77 -22.00
C PRO A 101 -0.73 11.91 -22.25
N GLY A 102 -0.77 10.66 -21.82
CA GLY A 102 0.28 9.67 -22.00
C GLY A 102 -0.40 8.33 -22.08
N GLY A 103 -0.41 7.73 -23.27
CA GLY A 103 -1.13 6.49 -23.58
C GLY A 103 -0.92 5.38 -22.55
N VAL A 104 -1.85 4.42 -22.53
CA VAL A 104 -1.78 3.27 -21.61
C VAL A 104 -0.74 2.27 -22.11
N ASN A 105 0.13 1.79 -21.23
CA ASN A 105 1.05 0.70 -21.55
C ASN A 105 0.33 -0.65 -21.42
N LEU A 106 0.34 -1.45 -22.48
CA LEU A 106 -0.18 -2.81 -22.51
C LEU A 106 0.96 -3.83 -22.42
N TYR A 107 0.76 -4.88 -21.61
CA TYR A 107 1.68 -6.01 -21.54
C TYR A 107 1.03 -7.22 -22.20
N VAL A 108 1.57 -7.64 -23.35
CA VAL A 108 1.11 -8.82 -24.08
C VAL A 108 2.08 -9.97 -23.77
N LYS A 109 1.56 -11.11 -23.29
CA LYS A 109 2.34 -12.31 -22.95
C LYS A 109 1.96 -13.47 -23.87
N ASN A 110 2.77 -14.53 -23.86
CA ASN A 110 2.60 -15.74 -24.67
C ASN A 110 2.66 -15.46 -26.18
N LEU A 111 3.49 -14.49 -26.57
CA LEU A 111 3.85 -14.30 -27.96
C LEU A 111 4.73 -15.48 -28.40
N SER A 112 4.53 -15.95 -29.62
CA SER A 112 5.44 -16.92 -30.24
C SER A 112 6.82 -16.27 -30.39
N ASP A 113 7.89 -17.05 -30.28
CA ASP A 113 9.29 -16.59 -30.44
C ASP A 113 9.57 -15.97 -31.81
N SER A 114 8.69 -16.23 -32.79
CA SER A 114 8.72 -15.64 -34.13
C SER A 114 8.07 -14.25 -34.23
N VAL A 115 7.53 -13.71 -33.14
CA VAL A 115 6.86 -12.39 -33.12
C VAL A 115 7.85 -11.35 -32.64
N ASP A 116 8.25 -10.47 -33.55
CA ASP A 116 9.04 -9.28 -33.24
C ASP A 116 8.15 -8.04 -33.01
N SER A 117 8.81 -6.91 -32.72
CA SER A 117 8.11 -5.65 -32.44
C SER A 117 7.39 -5.09 -33.67
N GLU A 118 7.89 -5.35 -34.89
CA GLU A 118 7.28 -4.87 -36.13
C GLU A 118 5.98 -5.63 -36.42
N ARG A 119 6.02 -6.97 -36.29
CA ARG A 119 4.83 -7.81 -36.39
C ARG A 119 3.82 -7.45 -35.31
N LEU A 120 4.24 -7.28 -34.06
CA LEU A 120 3.34 -6.84 -32.99
C LEU A 120 2.67 -5.50 -33.33
N LEU A 121 3.41 -4.52 -33.84
CA LEU A 121 2.87 -3.21 -34.21
C LEU A 121 1.85 -3.34 -35.35
N ARG A 122 2.15 -4.13 -36.39
CA ARG A 122 1.24 -4.36 -37.51
C ARG A 122 -0.07 -5.00 -37.08
N GLU A 123 0.00 -6.09 -36.31
CA GLU A 123 -1.20 -6.82 -35.87
C GLU A 123 -2.06 -5.99 -34.90
N PHE A 124 -1.46 -5.10 -34.11
CA PHE A 124 -2.19 -4.27 -33.15
C PHE A 124 -2.63 -2.89 -33.71
N SER A 125 -2.09 -2.47 -34.86
CA SER A 125 -2.44 -1.19 -35.50
C SER A 125 -3.94 -0.96 -35.77
N PRO A 126 -4.77 -1.99 -36.05
CA PRO A 126 -6.21 -1.78 -36.25
C PRO A 126 -6.95 -1.34 -34.97
N TYR A 127 -6.36 -1.57 -33.78
CA TYR A 127 -7.00 -1.30 -32.49
C TYR A 127 -6.68 0.09 -31.93
N GLY A 128 -5.76 0.82 -32.55
CA GLY A 128 -5.46 2.20 -32.16
C GLY A 128 -4.05 2.66 -32.56
N ASN A 129 -3.79 3.94 -32.32
CA ASN A 129 -2.48 4.53 -32.57
C ASN A 129 -1.46 4.07 -31.50
N ILE A 130 -0.47 3.29 -31.92
CA ILE A 130 0.58 2.76 -31.05
C ILE A 130 1.75 3.74 -31.04
N THR A 131 2.04 4.34 -29.88
CA THR A 131 3.15 5.29 -29.73
C THR A 131 4.50 4.61 -29.59
N SER A 132 4.54 3.38 -29.06
CA SER A 132 5.73 2.55 -28.92
C SER A 132 5.34 1.09 -28.71
N ALA A 133 6.11 0.17 -29.27
CA ALA A 133 6.00 -1.27 -29.05
C ALA A 133 7.39 -1.88 -28.87
N LYS A 134 7.54 -2.77 -27.89
CA LYS A 134 8.77 -3.54 -27.66
C LYS A 134 8.43 -4.96 -27.25
N VAL A 135 8.89 -5.93 -28.03
CA VAL A 135 8.94 -7.33 -27.61
C VAL A 135 10.20 -7.54 -26.79
N ALA A 136 10.04 -8.02 -25.56
CA ALA A 136 11.15 -8.42 -24.71
C ALA A 136 11.21 -9.95 -24.70
N ILE A 137 12.32 -10.51 -25.16
CA ILE A 137 12.62 -11.95 -25.05
C ILE A 137 13.21 -12.17 -23.65
N ASP A 138 12.57 -13.01 -22.84
CA ASP A 138 13.16 -13.39 -21.55
C ASP A 138 14.33 -14.35 -21.83
N LEU A 139 15.55 -13.82 -21.76
CA LEU A 139 16.79 -14.58 -21.98
C LEU A 139 16.97 -15.76 -21.00
N ARG A 140 16.12 -15.88 -19.97
CA ARG A 140 16.12 -17.03 -19.04
C ARG A 140 15.48 -18.29 -19.61
N TYR A 141 14.81 -18.22 -20.76
CA TYR A 141 14.21 -19.37 -21.44
C TYR A 141 15.10 -20.01 -22.52
N ILE A 142 16.28 -19.45 -22.79
CA ILE A 142 17.30 -20.12 -23.60
C ILE A 142 18.08 -21.06 -22.67
N LYS A 143 17.51 -22.24 -22.40
CA LYS A 143 18.30 -23.40 -21.95
C LYS A 143 18.65 -24.20 -23.19
N GLU A 144 19.94 -24.54 -23.31
CA GLU A 144 20.52 -25.41 -24.34
C GLU A 144 19.69 -26.67 -24.60
#